data_AF-A0A856MIC1-F1
#
_entry.id   AF-A0A856MIC1-F1
#
_cell.length_a   1.000
_cell.length_b   1.000
_cell.length_c   1.000
_cell.angle_alpha   90.00
_cell.angle_beta   90.00
_cell.angle_gamma   90.00
#
_symmetry.space_group_name_H-M   'P 1'
#
loop_
_entity.id
_entity.type
_entity.pdbx_description
1 polymer ?
#
loop_
_entity_poly.entity_id
_entity_poly.type
_entity_poly.pdbx_seq_one_letter_code
_entity_poly.pdbx_strand_id
1 'polypeptide(L)'
;MGGNVSIEGGILKSPAGRIEIGSVGSNQAVSLAPIEQGWKLGYEGATSFADIGFSKNSFIGATGNGGGAIAIAGKNINFTSESIVRSDTLSDKNGQQISIVGDAINVDKSNIGAYTSSSGNGGQIKLEANNIKLDNYATAQTQATASGSAGDITVIAKNSFVASIGSGLNSKTSYTATGNIAAININANSFKLTGGSGLPSYNYGAGNGGKININANSFELEGGVSVALRGAQVKPEKSSLMSQTLLS
;
A
#
# COMPACT_ATOMS: atom_id res chain seq x y z
N MET A 1 21.00 -6.66 -0.64
CA MET A 1 21.56 -5.81 0.44
C MET A 1 22.93 -5.31 0.03
N GLY A 2 23.28 -4.07 0.35
CA GLY A 2 24.59 -3.51 -0.02
C GLY A 2 24.69 -2.01 0.28
N GLY A 3 25.60 -1.34 -0.43
CA GLY A 3 25.60 0.12 -0.60
C GLY A 3 24.38 0.56 -1.43
N ASN A 4 24.56 1.46 -2.39
CA ASN A 4 23.49 1.78 -3.33
C ASN A 4 22.91 0.52 -4.00
N VAL A 5 21.60 0.35 -3.94
CA VAL A 5 20.88 -0.79 -4.54
C VAL A 5 20.08 -0.27 -5.73
N SER A 6 20.29 -0.83 -6.92
CA SER A 6 19.47 -0.56 -8.12
C SER A 6 18.85 -1.84 -8.62
N ILE A 7 17.54 -1.82 -8.87
CA ILE A 7 16.77 -2.91 -9.47
C ILE A 7 16.10 -2.35 -10.73
N GLU A 8 16.69 -2.65 -11.88
CA GLU A 8 16.27 -2.14 -13.18
C GLU A 8 15.64 -3.27 -13.99
N GLY A 9 14.32 -3.26 -14.17
CA GLY A 9 13.57 -4.35 -14.83
C GLY A 9 13.66 -5.71 -14.12
N GLY A 10 14.25 -5.74 -12.92
CA GLY A 10 14.42 -6.94 -12.13
C GLY A 10 13.10 -7.44 -11.55
N ILE A 11 13.03 -8.77 -11.39
CA ILE A 11 11.90 -9.46 -10.76
C ILE A 11 12.40 -10.15 -9.50
N LEU A 12 11.91 -9.72 -8.34
CA LEU A 12 12.12 -10.37 -7.04
C LEU A 12 10.82 -11.04 -6.61
N LYS A 13 10.84 -12.36 -6.41
CA LYS A 13 9.65 -13.13 -6.01
C LYS A 13 9.95 -14.04 -4.84
N SER A 14 9.06 -14.02 -3.84
CA SER A 14 9.09 -14.92 -2.68
C SER A 14 7.65 -15.27 -2.29
N PRO A 15 7.00 -16.22 -2.99
CA PRO A 15 5.58 -16.52 -2.78
C PRO A 15 5.28 -16.92 -1.33
N ALA A 16 4.36 -16.21 -0.67
CA ALA A 16 4.05 -16.34 0.77
C ALA A 16 5.23 -16.13 1.74
N GLY A 17 6.43 -15.83 1.21
CA GLY A 17 7.66 -15.69 1.97
C GLY A 17 7.93 -14.25 2.36
N ARG A 18 9.19 -13.96 2.62
CA ARG A 18 9.68 -12.61 2.93
C ARG A 18 10.67 -12.14 1.88
N ILE A 19 10.59 -10.86 1.53
CA ILE A 19 11.60 -10.12 0.76
C ILE A 19 12.16 -9.01 1.66
N GLU A 20 13.48 -8.94 1.76
CA GLU A 20 14.22 -7.93 2.51
C GLU A 20 15.18 -7.18 1.57
N ILE A 21 15.05 -5.86 1.47
CA ILE A 21 15.91 -5.01 0.64
C ILE A 21 16.47 -3.88 1.51
N GLY A 22 17.74 -4.04 1.91
CA GLY A 22 18.47 -3.04 2.71
C GLY A 22 19.60 -2.37 1.95
N SER A 23 19.78 -1.06 2.15
CA SER A 23 20.86 -0.25 1.60
C SER A 23 21.51 0.59 2.70
N VAL A 24 22.76 0.30 3.06
CA VAL A 24 23.51 0.98 4.12
C VAL A 24 24.72 1.72 3.57
N GLY A 25 25.23 2.70 4.30
CA GLY A 25 26.48 3.39 3.93
C GLY A 25 27.70 2.47 3.87
N SER A 26 28.82 2.99 3.38
CA SER A 26 30.08 2.25 3.33
C SER A 26 30.54 1.81 4.73
N ASN A 27 31.10 0.60 4.81
CA ASN A 27 31.64 -0.01 6.03
C ASN A 27 30.63 -0.09 7.20
N GLN A 28 29.33 -0.18 6.89
CA GLN A 28 28.28 -0.42 7.88
C GLN A 28 27.95 -1.91 7.96
N ALA A 29 27.56 -2.38 9.14
CA ALA A 29 27.13 -3.75 9.34
C ALA A 29 25.59 -3.85 9.31
N VAL A 30 25.09 -4.92 8.72
CA VAL A 30 23.67 -5.31 8.76
C VAL A 30 23.60 -6.69 9.41
N SER A 31 22.77 -6.83 10.43
CA SER A 31 22.55 -8.11 11.11
C SER A 31 21.48 -8.93 10.38
N LEU A 32 21.58 -10.25 10.48
CA LEU A 32 20.57 -11.19 9.99
C LEU A 32 19.96 -11.90 11.20
N ALA A 33 18.70 -11.60 11.49
CA ALA A 33 17.95 -12.26 12.55
C ALA A 33 17.06 -13.36 11.94
N PRO A 34 17.18 -14.63 12.38
CA PRO A 34 16.28 -15.68 11.93
C PRO A 34 14.87 -15.42 12.48
N ILE A 35 13.87 -15.64 11.63
CA ILE A 35 12.45 -15.55 11.96
C ILE A 35 11.72 -16.73 11.29
N GLU A 36 10.47 -16.99 11.67
CA GLU A 36 9.68 -18.09 11.10
C GLU A 36 9.61 -18.04 9.57
N GLN A 37 9.51 -16.83 8.98
CA GLN A 37 9.41 -16.61 7.54
C GLN A 37 10.77 -16.34 6.85
N GLY A 38 11.88 -16.78 7.45
CA GLY A 38 13.23 -16.67 6.88
C GLY A 38 14.15 -15.75 7.70
N TRP A 39 14.61 -14.66 7.10
CA TRP A 39 15.54 -13.73 7.73
C TRP A 39 14.97 -12.32 7.75
N LYS A 40 15.25 -11.58 8.82
CA LYS A 40 14.98 -10.16 8.95
C LYS A 40 16.31 -9.41 9.01
N LEU A 41 16.41 -8.30 8.28
CA LEU A 41 17.56 -7.41 8.38
C LEU A 41 17.45 -6.55 9.65
N GLY A 42 18.52 -6.48 10.42
CA GLY A 42 18.68 -5.54 11.53
C GLY A 42 19.73 -4.48 11.20
N TYR A 43 19.46 -3.26 11.63
CA TYR A 43 20.24 -2.06 11.30
C TYR A 43 20.88 -1.42 12.54
N GLU A 44 20.99 -2.16 13.65
CA GLU A 44 21.50 -1.66 14.92
C GLU A 44 22.96 -1.17 14.83
N GLY A 45 23.73 -1.75 13.90
CA GLY A 45 25.11 -1.34 13.59
C GLY A 45 25.24 -0.34 12.44
N ALA A 46 24.14 0.13 11.86
CA ALA A 46 24.15 1.06 10.74
C ALA A 46 23.90 2.50 11.22
N THR A 47 24.86 3.38 10.94
CA THR A 47 24.80 4.81 11.27
C THR A 47 24.38 5.68 10.07
N SER A 48 24.34 5.10 8.88
CA SER A 48 23.90 5.76 7.66
C SER A 48 23.29 4.77 6.68
N PHE A 49 22.31 5.24 5.91
CA PHE A 49 21.70 4.48 4.82
C PHE A 49 22.19 5.01 3.46
N ALA A 50 22.10 4.16 2.44
CA ALA A 50 22.39 4.49 1.06
C ALA A 50 21.11 4.41 0.21
N ASP A 51 21.20 4.78 -1.07
CA ASP A 51 20.01 4.91 -1.91
C ASP A 51 19.50 3.57 -2.44
N ILE A 52 18.21 3.50 -2.73
CA ILE A 52 17.54 2.38 -3.38
C ILE A 52 16.75 2.90 -4.58
N GLY A 53 16.96 2.30 -5.75
CA GLY A 53 16.23 2.60 -6.98
C GLY A 53 15.52 1.37 -7.53
N PHE A 54 14.26 1.54 -7.90
CA PHE A 54 13.43 0.57 -8.62
C PHE A 54 12.94 1.22 -9.91
N SER A 55 13.31 0.67 -11.07
CA SER A 55 13.03 1.29 -12.36
C SER A 55 12.79 0.26 -13.47
N LYS A 56 12.43 0.75 -14.66
CA LYS A 56 12.19 -0.03 -15.89
C LYS A 56 11.22 -1.20 -15.66
N ASN A 57 10.05 -0.95 -15.07
CA ASN A 57 9.04 -1.98 -14.77
C ASN A 57 9.53 -3.08 -13.83
N SER A 58 10.34 -2.74 -12.84
CA SER A 58 10.77 -3.71 -11.82
C SER A 58 9.57 -4.25 -11.02
N PHE A 59 9.66 -5.51 -10.59
CA PHE A 59 8.59 -6.18 -9.86
C PHE A 59 9.12 -6.84 -8.59
N ILE A 60 8.53 -6.51 -7.44
CA ILE A 60 8.83 -7.07 -6.13
C ILE A 60 7.55 -7.70 -5.60
N GLY A 61 7.50 -9.04 -5.54
CA GLY A 61 6.27 -9.77 -5.27
C GLY A 61 6.41 -10.85 -4.20
N ALA A 62 5.59 -10.77 -3.16
CA ALA A 62 5.52 -11.78 -2.10
C ALA A 62 4.13 -12.46 -2.00
N THR A 63 3.29 -12.28 -3.02
CA THR A 63 1.93 -12.84 -3.13
C THR A 63 1.87 -14.34 -2.84
N GLY A 64 0.88 -14.79 -2.04
CA GLY A 64 0.70 -16.21 -1.72
C GLY A 64 -0.29 -16.49 -0.58
N ASN A 65 -0.18 -17.69 0.01
CA ASN A 65 -0.96 -18.12 1.18
C ASN A 65 -0.61 -17.27 2.40
N GLY A 66 -1.53 -16.42 2.88
CA GLY A 66 -1.25 -15.42 3.92
C GLY A 66 -0.52 -14.17 3.42
N GLY A 67 -0.34 -14.03 2.10
CA GLY A 67 0.58 -13.03 1.56
C GLY A 67 2.00 -13.18 2.10
N GLY A 68 2.91 -12.35 1.60
CA GLY A 68 4.30 -12.34 2.02
C GLY A 68 4.72 -10.98 2.60
N ALA A 69 5.75 -10.98 3.44
CA ALA A 69 6.30 -9.74 3.96
C ALA A 69 7.25 -9.11 2.93
N ILE A 70 7.18 -7.79 2.77
CA ILE A 70 8.17 -7.03 1.99
C ILE A 70 8.68 -5.91 2.87
N ALA A 71 9.97 -5.91 3.17
CA ALA A 71 10.63 -4.88 3.95
C ALA A 71 11.74 -4.21 3.12
N ILE A 72 11.69 -2.88 3.05
CA ILE A 72 12.63 -2.05 2.28
C ILE A 72 13.14 -0.95 3.20
N ALA A 73 14.45 -0.86 3.38
CA ALA A 73 15.09 0.18 4.20
C ALA A 73 16.32 0.79 3.53
N GLY A 74 16.33 2.11 3.38
CA GLY A 74 17.35 2.88 2.66
C GLY A 74 17.25 4.37 2.99
N LYS A 75 18.10 5.19 2.36
CA LYS A 75 18.09 6.65 2.54
C LYS A 75 17.05 7.28 1.63
N ASN A 76 17.32 7.35 0.32
CA ASN A 76 16.34 7.73 -0.67
C ASN A 76 15.85 6.48 -1.40
N ILE A 77 14.56 6.20 -1.32
CA ILE A 77 13.92 5.04 -1.96
C ILE A 77 13.05 5.55 -3.10
N ASN A 78 13.42 5.22 -4.33
CA ASN A 78 12.77 5.73 -5.54
C ASN A 78 12.14 4.58 -6.32
N PHE A 79 10.83 4.65 -6.54
CA PHE A 79 10.10 3.79 -7.48
C PHE A 79 9.73 4.61 -8.69
N THR A 80 10.24 4.24 -9.87
CA THR A 80 9.99 4.94 -11.13
C THR A 80 9.63 3.95 -12.23
N SER A 81 9.18 4.49 -13.37
CA SER A 81 8.98 3.73 -14.60
C SER A 81 8.08 2.50 -14.42
N GLU A 82 6.90 2.68 -13.82
CA GLU A 82 5.89 1.61 -13.70
C GLU A 82 6.36 0.40 -12.89
N SER A 83 7.20 0.65 -11.87
CA SER A 83 7.63 -0.39 -10.95
C SER A 83 6.49 -0.79 -9.99
N ILE A 84 6.50 -2.04 -9.55
CA ILE A 84 5.42 -2.63 -8.76
C ILE A 84 5.97 -3.35 -7.53
N VAL A 85 5.42 -3.02 -6.35
CA VAL A 85 5.59 -3.78 -5.11
C VAL A 85 4.26 -4.42 -4.75
N ARG A 86 4.24 -5.74 -4.52
CA ARG A 86 2.98 -6.51 -4.47
C ARG A 86 3.01 -7.64 -3.45
N SER A 87 1.99 -7.71 -2.58
CA SER A 87 1.80 -8.83 -1.66
C SER A 87 0.33 -9.19 -1.47
N ASP A 88 -0.18 -10.07 -2.34
CA ASP A 88 -1.59 -10.48 -2.29
C ASP A 88 -1.78 -11.66 -1.35
N THR A 89 -2.91 -11.63 -0.66
CA THR A 89 -3.40 -12.72 0.17
C THR A 89 -4.37 -13.57 -0.65
N LEU A 90 -4.01 -14.83 -0.85
CA LEU A 90 -4.76 -15.77 -1.71
C LEU A 90 -5.48 -16.88 -0.93
N SER A 91 -5.48 -16.84 0.40
CA SER A 91 -6.02 -17.89 1.27
C SER A 91 -6.69 -17.34 2.53
N ASP A 92 -7.12 -18.22 3.43
CA ASP A 92 -7.72 -17.91 4.73
C ASP A 92 -6.73 -17.32 5.75
N LYS A 93 -5.42 -17.44 5.52
CA LYS A 93 -4.40 -16.79 6.35
C LYS A 93 -4.36 -15.29 6.05
N ASN A 94 -4.14 -14.48 7.09
CA ASN A 94 -4.03 -13.04 6.95
C ASN A 94 -2.73 -12.62 6.27
N GLY A 95 -2.84 -11.59 5.44
CA GLY A 95 -1.78 -10.87 4.75
C GLY A 95 -0.71 -10.30 5.67
N GLN A 96 0.55 -10.52 5.29
CA GLN A 96 1.70 -9.85 5.90
C GLN A 96 1.89 -8.41 5.38
N GLN A 97 2.80 -7.67 6.01
CA GLN A 97 2.98 -6.24 5.78
C GLN A 97 3.98 -5.94 4.64
N ILE A 98 3.69 -4.90 3.87
CA ILE A 98 4.67 -4.16 3.06
C ILE A 98 5.14 -2.96 3.90
N SER A 99 6.42 -2.90 4.27
CA SER A 99 7.02 -1.84 5.08
C SER A 99 8.17 -1.18 4.33
N ILE A 100 8.09 0.13 4.12
CA ILE A 100 9.12 0.92 3.45
C ILE A 100 9.55 2.03 4.39
N VAL A 101 10.84 2.08 4.72
CA VAL A 101 11.41 2.99 5.71
C VAL A 101 12.63 3.70 5.14
N GLY A 102 12.68 5.03 5.24
CA GLY A 102 13.88 5.78 4.83
C GLY A 102 13.85 7.26 5.20
N ASP A 103 14.77 8.05 4.64
CA ASP A 103 14.72 9.51 4.78
C ASP A 103 13.75 10.13 3.76
N ALA A 104 13.72 9.58 2.55
CA ALA A 104 12.78 9.96 1.50
C ALA A 104 12.22 8.73 0.79
N ILE A 105 10.91 8.73 0.57
CA ILE A 105 10.21 7.74 -0.27
C ILE A 105 9.56 8.50 -1.42
N ASN A 106 10.01 8.23 -2.64
CA ASN A 106 9.45 8.80 -3.86
C ASN A 106 8.85 7.68 -4.71
N VAL A 107 7.54 7.73 -4.92
CA VAL A 107 6.84 6.82 -5.81
C VAL A 107 6.35 7.65 -6.99
N ASP A 108 6.89 7.37 -8.17
CA ASP A 108 6.59 8.07 -9.41
C ASP A 108 6.08 7.07 -10.43
N LYS A 109 4.85 7.28 -10.93
CA LYS A 109 4.23 6.41 -11.95
C LYS A 109 4.32 4.92 -11.61
N SER A 110 4.20 4.57 -10.33
CA SER A 110 4.49 3.23 -9.79
C SER A 110 3.44 2.81 -8.75
N ASN A 111 3.36 1.52 -8.44
CA ASN A 111 2.32 0.97 -7.54
C ASN A 111 2.90 0.15 -6.38
N ILE A 112 2.32 0.34 -5.19
CA ILE A 112 2.53 -0.50 -4.01
C ILE A 112 1.16 -1.07 -3.61
N GLY A 113 1.00 -2.39 -3.65
CA GLY A 113 -0.32 -3.02 -3.52
C GLY A 113 -0.35 -4.23 -2.60
N ALA A 114 -1.27 -4.25 -1.64
CA ALA A 114 -1.59 -5.44 -0.83
C ALA A 114 -3.09 -5.74 -0.91
N TYR A 115 -3.47 -6.73 -1.73
CA TYR A 115 -4.89 -7.05 -1.97
C TYR A 115 -5.22 -8.42 -1.36
N THR A 116 -6.48 -8.64 -1.01
CA THR A 116 -7.02 -9.95 -0.66
C THR A 116 -8.15 -10.33 -1.61
N SER A 117 -8.12 -11.58 -2.07
CA SER A 117 -9.18 -12.21 -2.86
C SER A 117 -9.69 -13.47 -2.19
N SER A 118 -9.56 -13.57 -0.87
CA SER A 118 -9.86 -14.76 -0.06
C SER A 118 -10.55 -14.37 1.25
N SER A 119 -10.71 -15.34 2.17
CA SER A 119 -11.26 -15.09 3.51
C SER A 119 -10.26 -14.49 4.50
N GLY A 120 -8.95 -14.62 4.22
CA GLY A 120 -7.90 -13.95 5.00
C GLY A 120 -7.88 -12.46 4.71
N ASN A 121 -7.64 -11.65 5.73
CA ASN A 121 -7.52 -10.20 5.57
C ASN A 121 -6.30 -9.83 4.72
N GLY A 122 -6.36 -8.76 3.95
CA GLY A 122 -5.25 -8.25 3.15
C GLY A 122 -4.11 -7.71 4.00
N GLY A 123 -2.92 -7.71 3.40
CA GLY A 123 -1.72 -7.14 4.03
C GLY A 123 -1.83 -5.63 4.27
N GLN A 124 -1.12 -5.16 5.27
CA GLN A 124 -1.00 -3.73 5.57
C GLN A 124 0.13 -3.09 4.76
N ILE A 125 0.01 -1.79 4.48
CA ILE A 125 1.08 -0.99 3.87
C ILE A 125 1.52 0.06 4.88
N LYS A 126 2.82 0.12 5.18
CA LYS A 126 3.44 1.16 6.00
C LYS A 126 4.54 1.87 5.25
N LEU A 127 4.41 3.19 5.15
CA LEU A 127 5.43 4.08 4.61
C LEU A 127 5.89 5.02 5.73
N GLU A 128 7.19 4.99 6.04
CA GLU A 128 7.76 5.81 7.12
C GLU A 128 9.01 6.54 6.61
N ALA A 129 8.97 7.86 6.55
CA ALA A 129 10.12 8.66 6.16
C ALA A 129 10.08 10.10 6.68
N ASN A 130 11.12 10.89 6.41
CA ASN A 130 11.04 12.34 6.63
C ASN A 130 10.14 12.97 5.56
N ASN A 131 10.35 12.61 4.29
CA ASN A 131 9.56 13.09 3.17
C ASN A 131 8.98 11.91 2.37
N ILE A 132 7.67 11.96 2.09
CA ILE A 132 6.99 10.95 1.27
C ILE A 132 6.29 11.67 0.13
N LYS A 133 6.61 11.29 -1.11
CA LYS A 133 6.02 11.85 -2.32
C LYS A 133 5.42 10.75 -3.19
N LEU A 134 4.15 10.91 -3.57
CA LEU A 134 3.50 10.12 -4.62
C LEU A 134 3.20 11.04 -5.82
N ASP A 135 3.73 10.70 -7.00
CA ASP A 135 3.62 11.55 -8.19
C ASP A 135 3.24 10.76 -9.44
N ASN A 136 2.67 11.45 -10.42
CA ASN A 136 2.33 10.91 -11.75
C ASN A 136 1.54 9.60 -11.71
N TYR A 137 0.33 9.61 -11.12
CA TYR A 137 -0.55 8.46 -10.96
C TYR A 137 0.02 7.33 -10.08
N ALA A 138 0.99 7.64 -9.22
CA ALA A 138 1.51 6.69 -8.24
C ALA A 138 0.46 6.35 -7.18
N THR A 139 0.44 5.08 -6.77
CA THR A 139 -0.54 4.62 -5.78
C THR A 139 0.07 3.69 -4.74
N ALA A 140 -0.33 3.88 -3.48
CA ALA A 140 -0.28 2.82 -2.48
C ALA A 140 -1.73 2.36 -2.22
N GLN A 141 -2.00 1.07 -2.37
CA GLN A 141 -3.37 0.56 -2.40
C GLN A 141 -3.55 -0.73 -1.60
N THR A 142 -4.62 -0.78 -0.83
CA THR A 142 -5.17 -2.02 -0.28
C THR A 142 -6.56 -2.28 -0.84
N GLN A 143 -6.87 -3.54 -1.12
CA GLN A 143 -8.14 -3.90 -1.73
C GLN A 143 -8.63 -5.26 -1.26
N ALA A 144 -9.93 -5.37 -0.97
CA ALA A 144 -10.61 -6.63 -0.72
C ALA A 144 -11.61 -6.96 -1.83
N THR A 145 -11.52 -8.15 -2.40
CA THR A 145 -12.45 -8.59 -3.46
C THR A 145 -13.36 -9.75 -3.05
N ALA A 146 -13.13 -10.33 -1.88
CA ALA A 146 -13.87 -11.46 -1.31
C ALA A 146 -14.31 -11.16 0.15
N SER A 147 -14.27 -12.16 1.04
CA SER A 147 -14.77 -12.04 2.41
C SER A 147 -13.75 -11.51 3.42
N GLY A 148 -12.45 -11.59 3.13
CA GLY A 148 -11.40 -10.95 3.91
C GLY A 148 -11.45 -9.44 3.78
N SER A 149 -11.12 -8.73 4.87
CA SER A 149 -11.08 -7.26 4.88
C SER A 149 -9.79 -6.73 4.23
N ALA A 150 -9.83 -5.52 3.67
CA ALA A 150 -8.60 -4.87 3.19
C ALA A 150 -7.70 -4.52 4.38
N GLY A 151 -6.37 -4.50 4.19
CA GLY A 151 -5.42 -4.09 5.22
C GLY A 151 -5.24 -2.56 5.27
N ASP A 152 -4.83 -2.03 6.42
CA ASP A 152 -4.65 -0.59 6.62
C ASP A 152 -3.47 -0.03 5.81
N ILE A 153 -3.58 1.26 5.47
CA ILE A 153 -2.46 2.05 4.96
C ILE A 153 -2.04 3.05 6.04
N THR A 154 -0.78 2.98 6.45
CA THR A 154 -0.20 3.90 7.44
C THR A 154 0.95 4.68 6.82
N VAL A 155 0.89 6.01 6.92
CA VAL A 155 1.91 6.94 6.45
C VAL A 155 2.39 7.77 7.63
N ILE A 156 3.71 7.74 7.86
CA ILE A 156 4.39 8.54 8.88
C ILE A 156 5.46 9.36 8.16
N ALA A 157 5.18 10.65 7.95
CA ALA A 157 6.06 11.57 7.24
C ALA A 157 6.53 12.70 8.20
N LYS A 158 7.75 12.62 8.74
CA LYS A 158 8.18 13.59 9.78
C LYS A 158 8.10 15.04 9.31
N ASN A 159 8.38 15.30 8.04
CA ASN A 159 8.35 16.64 7.44
C ASN A 159 7.15 16.82 6.52
N SER A 160 7.01 16.00 5.47
CA SER A 160 5.95 16.21 4.48
C SER A 160 5.45 14.94 3.81
N PHE A 161 4.13 14.83 3.68
CA PHE A 161 3.47 13.95 2.72
C PHE A 161 2.89 14.78 1.58
N VAL A 162 3.25 14.46 0.33
CA VAL A 162 2.74 15.12 -0.87
C VAL A 162 2.23 14.06 -1.85
N ALA A 163 0.99 14.21 -2.31
CA ALA A 163 0.51 13.49 -3.48
C ALA A 163 0.09 14.46 -4.59
N SER A 164 0.57 14.22 -5.81
CA SER A 164 0.34 15.07 -6.97
C SER A 164 -0.06 14.28 -8.22
N ILE A 165 -0.68 14.94 -9.19
CA ILE A 165 -0.96 14.40 -10.53
C ILE A 165 -1.69 13.05 -10.46
N GLY A 166 -2.93 13.05 -9.95
CA GLY A 166 -3.77 11.85 -9.87
C GLY A 166 -3.27 10.74 -8.94
N SER A 167 -2.20 10.98 -8.18
CA SER A 167 -1.62 10.00 -7.25
C SER A 167 -2.44 9.88 -5.96
N GLY A 168 -2.19 8.85 -5.16
CA GLY A 168 -2.95 8.71 -3.92
C GLY A 168 -2.71 7.47 -3.07
N LEU A 169 -3.39 7.46 -1.93
CA LEU A 169 -3.56 6.30 -1.06
C LEU A 169 -4.98 5.77 -1.22
N ASN A 170 -5.12 4.49 -1.55
CA ASN A 170 -6.39 3.91 -1.94
C ASN A 170 -6.77 2.75 -1.02
N SER A 171 -7.98 2.75 -0.48
CA SER A 171 -8.54 1.58 0.22
C SER A 171 -9.89 1.26 -0.41
N LYS A 172 -10.07 0.04 -0.94
CA LYS A 172 -11.24 -0.29 -1.77
C LYS A 172 -11.78 -1.68 -1.49
N THR A 173 -13.07 -1.88 -1.69
CA THR A 173 -13.68 -3.22 -1.81
C THR A 173 -14.32 -3.38 -3.17
N SER A 174 -14.40 -4.60 -3.70
CA SER A 174 -15.20 -4.87 -4.92
C SER A 174 -16.69 -5.02 -4.60
N TYR A 175 -17.56 -4.93 -5.61
CA TYR A 175 -19.03 -5.06 -5.48
C TYR A 175 -19.52 -6.38 -4.86
N THR A 176 -18.71 -7.42 -4.93
CA THR A 176 -18.98 -8.75 -4.38
C THR A 176 -18.32 -8.99 -3.03
N ALA A 177 -17.47 -8.07 -2.58
CA ALA A 177 -16.74 -8.24 -1.32
C ALA A 177 -17.68 -8.07 -0.13
N THR A 178 -17.47 -8.90 0.89
CA THR A 178 -18.16 -8.80 2.18
C THR A 178 -17.23 -8.36 3.30
N GLY A 179 -15.91 -8.37 3.05
CA GLY A 179 -14.91 -7.80 3.95
C GLY A 179 -15.01 -6.28 4.04
N ASN A 180 -14.49 -5.74 5.15
CA ASN A 180 -14.50 -4.30 5.40
C ASN A 180 -13.41 -3.58 4.60
N ILE A 181 -13.62 -2.28 4.38
CA ILE A 181 -12.54 -1.39 3.96
C ILE A 181 -11.66 -1.03 5.14
N ALA A 182 -10.37 -0.88 4.85
CA ALA A 182 -9.36 -0.51 5.81
C ALA A 182 -9.25 1.00 6.03
N ALA A 183 -8.63 1.39 7.13
CA ALA A 183 -8.30 2.77 7.40
C ALA A 183 -7.09 3.25 6.58
N ILE A 184 -7.11 4.54 6.27
CA ILE A 184 -5.93 5.29 5.82
C ILE A 184 -5.55 6.22 6.98
N ASN A 185 -4.37 6.01 7.55
CA ASN A 185 -3.84 6.79 8.66
C ASN A 185 -2.60 7.56 8.20
N ILE A 186 -2.64 8.88 8.31
CA ILE A 186 -1.56 9.77 7.89
C ILE A 186 -1.16 10.65 9.07
N ASN A 187 0.11 10.59 9.45
CA ASN A 187 0.74 11.54 10.36
C ASN A 187 1.85 12.25 9.61
N ALA A 188 1.72 13.56 9.42
CA ALA A 188 2.72 14.35 8.73
C ALA A 188 2.84 15.75 9.33
N ASN A 189 4.03 16.37 9.36
CA ASN A 189 4.09 17.78 9.74
C ASN A 189 3.38 18.66 8.69
N SER A 190 3.63 18.43 7.41
CA SER A 190 2.93 19.06 6.28
C SER A 190 2.21 18.01 5.44
N PHE A 191 0.93 18.22 5.17
CA PHE A 191 0.13 17.38 4.28
C PHE A 191 -0.33 18.19 3.07
N LYS A 192 -0.01 17.72 1.85
CA LYS A 192 -0.44 18.37 0.61
C LYS A 192 -1.01 17.36 -0.40
N LEU A 193 -2.21 17.66 -0.91
CA LEU A 193 -2.74 17.07 -2.14
C LEU A 193 -2.81 18.15 -3.22
N THR A 194 -2.35 17.85 -4.43
CA THR A 194 -2.47 18.76 -5.59
C THR A 194 -2.71 17.99 -6.90
N GLY A 195 -3.14 18.68 -7.96
CA GLY A 195 -3.21 18.13 -9.32
C GLY A 195 -4.09 16.88 -9.44
N GLY A 196 -5.30 16.92 -8.88
CA GLY A 196 -6.27 15.83 -8.95
C GLY A 196 -5.91 14.57 -8.14
N SER A 197 -4.92 14.66 -7.26
CA SER A 197 -4.57 13.55 -6.34
C SER A 197 -5.67 13.29 -5.30
N GLY A 198 -5.60 12.17 -4.60
CA GLY A 198 -6.62 11.86 -3.60
C GLY A 198 -6.34 10.72 -2.63
N LEU A 199 -7.27 10.57 -1.70
CA LEU A 199 -7.33 9.49 -0.72
C LEU A 199 -8.67 8.73 -0.85
N PRO A 200 -8.97 8.08 -1.98
CA PRO A 200 -10.25 7.43 -2.16
C PRO A 200 -10.37 6.17 -1.29
N SER A 201 -11.38 6.18 -0.42
CA SER A 201 -11.83 5.03 0.36
C SER A 201 -13.23 4.62 -0.11
N TYR A 202 -13.32 3.64 -1.00
CA TYR A 202 -14.54 3.33 -1.76
C TYR A 202 -15.06 1.93 -1.47
N ASN A 203 -16.09 1.87 -0.63
CA ASN A 203 -16.75 0.63 -0.32
C ASN A 203 -17.81 0.34 -1.38
N TYR A 204 -17.52 -0.57 -2.30
CA TYR A 204 -18.50 -1.02 -3.29
C TYR A 204 -19.25 -2.28 -2.82
N GLY A 205 -18.70 -2.98 -1.83
CA GLY A 205 -19.24 -4.23 -1.29
C GLY A 205 -20.23 -4.05 -0.14
N ALA A 206 -20.56 -5.17 0.51
CA ALA A 206 -21.50 -5.21 1.64
C ALA A 206 -20.84 -4.99 3.01
N GLY A 207 -19.50 -4.96 3.07
CA GLY A 207 -18.77 -4.70 4.31
C GLY A 207 -18.92 -3.27 4.81
N ASN A 208 -18.29 -2.94 5.93
CA ASN A 208 -18.28 -1.57 6.46
C ASN A 208 -17.27 -0.68 5.74
N GLY A 209 -17.57 0.61 5.64
CA GLY A 209 -16.60 1.62 5.20
C GLY A 209 -15.50 1.84 6.24
N GLY A 210 -14.31 2.24 5.80
CA GLY A 210 -13.20 2.57 6.68
C GLY A 210 -13.16 4.06 7.04
N LYS A 211 -12.03 4.46 7.61
CA LYS A 211 -11.76 5.83 8.06
C LYS A 211 -10.55 6.41 7.34
N ILE A 212 -10.54 7.72 7.15
CA ILE A 212 -9.35 8.46 6.76
C ILE A 212 -9.01 9.37 7.94
N ASN A 213 -7.89 9.10 8.61
CA ASN A 213 -7.38 9.89 9.72
C ASN A 213 -6.13 10.65 9.24
N ILE A 214 -6.17 11.97 9.30
CA ILE A 214 -5.04 12.83 8.91
C ILE A 214 -4.70 13.71 10.11
N ASN A 215 -3.49 13.54 10.64
CA ASN A 215 -2.91 14.39 11.66
C ASN A 215 -1.77 15.19 11.03
N ALA A 216 -1.95 16.50 10.88
CA ALA A 216 -0.91 17.38 10.34
C ALA A 216 -0.95 18.80 10.90
N ASN A 217 0.23 19.43 10.96
CA ASN A 217 0.35 20.83 11.39
C ASN A 217 0.00 21.80 10.25
N SER A 218 0.30 21.41 9.01
CA SER A 218 -0.18 22.11 7.81
C SER A 218 -0.99 21.16 6.92
N PHE A 219 -2.03 21.69 6.30
CA PHE A 219 -2.94 20.95 5.45
C PHE A 219 -3.31 21.78 4.22
N GLU A 220 -2.93 21.30 3.03
CA GLU A 220 -3.13 22.00 1.76
C GLU A 220 -3.80 21.08 0.72
N LEU A 221 -4.89 21.56 0.12
CA LEU A 221 -5.62 20.88 -0.94
C LEU A 221 -5.76 21.82 -2.14
N GLU A 222 -5.22 21.42 -3.30
CA GLU A 222 -5.16 22.27 -4.49
C GLU A 222 -5.57 21.49 -5.75
N GLY A 223 -6.20 22.15 -6.73
CA GLY A 223 -6.33 21.58 -8.09
C GLY A 223 -7.19 20.31 -8.17
N GLY A 224 -8.42 20.36 -7.64
CA GLY A 224 -9.43 19.31 -7.89
C GLY A 224 -9.17 17.98 -7.17
N VAL A 225 -8.51 18.01 -6.02
CA VAL A 225 -8.18 16.82 -5.22
C VAL A 225 -9.38 16.23 -4.49
N SER A 226 -9.27 14.98 -4.04
CA SER A 226 -10.34 14.28 -3.33
C SER A 226 -9.89 13.60 -2.04
N VAL A 227 -10.59 13.87 -0.94
CA VAL A 227 -10.54 13.06 0.30
C VAL A 227 -11.95 12.55 0.52
N ALA A 228 -12.19 11.29 0.17
CA ALA A 228 -13.55 10.77 0.04
C ALA A 228 -13.71 9.41 0.71
N LEU A 229 -14.67 9.34 1.62
CA LEU A 229 -15.27 8.09 2.10
C LEU A 229 -16.56 7.87 1.31
N ARG A 230 -16.65 6.79 0.54
CA ARG A 230 -17.91 6.38 -0.11
C ARG A 230 -18.39 5.06 0.47
N GLY A 231 -19.61 5.09 1.01
CA GLY A 231 -20.30 3.91 1.53
C GLY A 231 -20.84 2.99 0.44
N ALA A 232 -21.27 1.80 0.86
CA ALA A 232 -21.81 0.75 0.01
C ALA A 232 -22.87 1.27 -0.97
N GLN A 233 -22.73 0.94 -2.25
CA GLN A 233 -23.81 1.14 -3.21
C GLN A 233 -24.93 0.15 -2.89
N VAL A 234 -26.13 0.65 -2.60
CA VAL A 234 -27.33 -0.19 -2.47
C VAL A 234 -27.51 -0.92 -3.80
N LYS A 235 -27.41 -2.25 -3.80
CA LYS A 235 -27.72 -3.04 -4.99
C LYS A 235 -29.19 -2.75 -5.36
N PRO A 236 -29.52 -2.47 -6.62
CA PRO A 236 -30.92 -2.51 -7.03
C PRO A 236 -31.40 -3.95 -6.80
N GLU A 237 -32.32 -4.14 -5.86
CA GLU A 237 -33.02 -5.42 -5.73
C GLU A 237 -33.71 -5.70 -7.06
N LYS A 238 -33.52 -6.91 -7.61
CA LYS A 238 -34.37 -7.38 -8.71
C LYS A 238 -35.80 -7.32 -8.20
N SER A 239 -36.62 -6.42 -8.74
CA SER A 239 -38.06 -6.43 -8.47
C SER A 239 -38.59 -7.80 -8.86
N SER A 240 -39.02 -8.61 -7.88
CA SER A 240 -39.85 -9.76 -8.17
C SER A 240 -41.22 -9.21 -8.57
N LEU A 241 -41.45 -9.09 -9.88
CA LEU A 241 -42.79 -9.01 -10.41
C LEU A 241 -43.48 -10.32 -10.04
N MET A 242 -44.22 -10.31 -8.93
CA MET A 242 -45.25 -11.31 -8.69
C MET A 242 -46.25 -11.19 -9.83
N SER A 243 -46.20 -12.14 -10.77
CA SER A 243 -47.30 -12.40 -11.70
C SER A 243 -48.53 -12.76 -10.87
N GLN A 244 -49.40 -11.80 -10.61
CA GLN A 244 -50.74 -12.10 -10.13
C GLN A 244 -51.47 -12.88 -11.22
N THR A 245 -51.79 -14.12 -10.89
CA THR A 245 -52.77 -14.95 -11.58
C THR A 245 -54.11 -14.19 -11.63
N LEU A 246 -54.56 -13.78 -12.82
CA LEU A 246 -55.97 -13.51 -13.05
C LEU A 246 -56.59 -14.75 -13.69
N LEU A 247 -57.31 -15.50 -12.86
CA LEU A 247 -58.42 -16.35 -13.27
C LEU A 247 -59.59 -15.45 -13.65
N SER A 248 -60.00 -15.50 -14.92
CA SER A 248 -61.39 -15.37 -15.37
C SER A 248 -61.50 -15.88 -16.80
#